data_AF-F3CDB4-F1
#
_entry.id   AF-F3CDB4-F1
#
_cell.length_a   1.000
_cell.length_b   1.000
_cell.length_c   1.000
_cell.angle_alpha   90.00
_cell.angle_beta   90.00
_cell.angle_gamma   90.00
#
_symmetry.space_group_name_H-M   'P 1'
#
loop_
_entity.id
_entity.type
_entity.pdbx_description
1 polymer ?
#
loop_
_entity_poly.entity_id
_entity_poly.type
_entity_poly.pdbx_seq_one_letter_code
_entity_poly.pdbx_strand_id
1 'polypeptide(L)'
;MSDKWSVEQTAAISDVVTRRVTARIGIFFDGTGNNRVNSQIGADCQALIEMNGGQHIKECAGRHVHPGSSYSNDLSNIARLVDLYRLQRVAENDSAGLKVYYPIYVSGAGTTSGGRDSVWPGQSFGRGTTGVICKVENAFRKLETVLKAFPHDNPDCVLEALELDVFGFSRGAASARHLANEILKQRAGMLEPILQSRKVRLSEHFSWRNGSVQLKVIGLFDTVAAIGSFRDMGNTRDATIRCV
;
A
#
# COMPACT_ATOMS: atom_id res chain seq x y z
N MET A 1 5.42 -70.47 -25.17
CA MET A 1 4.80 -69.26 -25.75
C MET A 1 4.08 -68.57 -24.61
N SER A 2 4.73 -67.57 -24.01
CA SER A 2 4.15 -66.77 -22.92
C SER A 2 4.48 -65.31 -23.20
N ASP A 3 3.65 -64.67 -24.02
CA ASP A 3 3.77 -63.24 -24.32
C ASP A 3 3.18 -62.43 -23.18
N LYS A 4 4.06 -61.94 -22.30
CA LYS A 4 3.72 -60.90 -21.32
C LYS A 4 3.66 -59.56 -22.05
N TRP A 5 2.45 -59.09 -22.31
CA TRP A 5 2.21 -57.71 -22.69
C TRP A 5 2.37 -56.82 -21.45
N SER A 6 3.51 -56.15 -21.34
CA SER A 6 3.68 -55.03 -20.42
C SER A 6 2.99 -53.80 -21.02
N VAL A 7 1.86 -53.41 -20.45
CA VAL A 7 1.24 -52.12 -20.73
C VAL A 7 2.08 -51.06 -20.00
N GLU A 8 2.89 -50.32 -20.75
CA GLU A 8 3.47 -49.07 -20.26
C GLU A 8 2.33 -48.12 -19.89
N GLN A 9 2.12 -47.92 -18.59
CA GLN A 9 1.34 -46.78 -18.10
C GLN A 9 2.12 -45.52 -18.46
N THR A 10 1.76 -44.90 -19.57
CA THR A 10 2.13 -43.51 -19.85
C THR A 10 1.50 -42.67 -18.75
N ALA A 11 2.32 -42.25 -17.78
CA ALA A 11 1.91 -41.30 -16.77
C ALA A 11 1.37 -40.05 -17.48
N ALA A 12 0.09 -39.77 -17.30
CA ALA A 12 -0.51 -38.54 -17.75
C ALA A 12 0.20 -37.39 -17.04
N ILE A 13 1.10 -36.70 -17.75
CA ILE A 13 1.63 -35.41 -17.33
C ILE A 13 0.44 -34.46 -17.41
N SER A 14 -0.24 -34.24 -16.29
CA SER A 14 -1.16 -33.12 -16.16
C SER A 14 -0.31 -31.86 -16.11
N ASP A 15 0.09 -31.36 -17.28
CA ASP A 15 0.57 -29.99 -17.42
C ASP A 15 -0.61 -29.08 -17.09
N VAL A 16 -0.78 -28.80 -15.79
CA VAL A 16 -1.68 -27.74 -15.35
C VAL A 16 -1.08 -26.45 -15.87
N VAL A 17 -1.63 -25.98 -17.00
CA VAL A 17 -1.21 -24.72 -17.64
C VAL A 17 -1.36 -23.62 -16.61
N THR A 18 -0.25 -23.25 -16.00
CA THR A 18 -0.23 -22.25 -14.93
C THR A 18 -0.43 -20.89 -15.57
N ARG A 19 -1.51 -20.21 -15.19
CA ARG A 19 -1.90 -18.95 -15.82
C ARG A 19 -1.00 -17.83 -15.33
N ARG A 20 -0.50 -17.03 -16.25
CA ARG A 20 0.38 -15.89 -15.94
C ARG A 20 -0.46 -14.64 -15.77
N VAL A 21 -0.24 -13.92 -14.67
CA VAL A 21 -1.07 -12.78 -14.26
C VAL A 21 -0.19 -11.58 -13.95
N THR A 22 -0.65 -10.40 -14.36
CA THR A 22 -0.06 -9.13 -13.96
C THR A 22 -0.82 -8.54 -12.78
N ALA A 23 -0.15 -8.29 -11.65
CA ALA A 23 -0.74 -7.54 -10.55
C ALA A 23 -0.47 -6.05 -10.74
N ARG A 24 -1.54 -5.26 -10.86
CA ARG A 24 -1.45 -3.80 -10.89
C ARG A 24 -1.91 -3.22 -9.57
N ILE A 25 -0.99 -2.62 -8.82
CA ILE A 25 -1.21 -2.18 -7.45
C ILE A 25 -1.06 -0.67 -7.37
N GLY A 26 -2.10 0.00 -6.88
CA GLY A 26 -2.09 1.41 -6.56
C GLY A 26 -1.66 1.63 -5.12
N ILE A 27 -0.61 2.41 -4.86
CA ILE A 27 -0.14 2.76 -3.52
C ILE A 27 -0.36 4.24 -3.28
N PHE A 28 -1.13 4.57 -2.25
CA PHE A 28 -1.70 5.89 -2.03
C PHE A 28 -1.27 6.45 -0.67
N PHE A 29 -0.44 7.48 -0.68
CA PHE A 29 0.09 8.13 0.52
C PHE A 29 -0.63 9.46 0.80
N ASP A 30 -1.37 9.52 1.91
CA ASP A 30 -2.11 10.73 2.27
C ASP A 30 -1.22 11.82 2.88
N GLY A 31 -1.74 13.05 2.87
CA GLY A 31 -1.14 14.21 3.52
C GLY A 31 -1.17 14.11 5.04
N THR A 32 -0.38 14.94 5.72
CA THR A 32 -0.34 14.95 7.19
C THR A 32 -1.67 15.31 7.79
N GLY A 33 -2.01 14.66 8.90
CA GLY A 33 -3.27 14.91 9.57
C GLY A 33 -4.47 14.39 8.79
N ASN A 34 -4.28 13.81 7.60
CA ASN A 34 -5.36 13.17 6.87
C ASN A 34 -5.39 11.67 7.15
N ASN A 35 -6.60 11.18 7.40
CA ASN A 35 -6.87 9.76 7.58
C ASN A 35 -8.30 9.48 7.11
N ARG A 36 -8.44 8.75 6.01
CA ARG A 36 -9.75 8.42 5.41
C ARG A 36 -10.75 7.86 6.42
N VAL A 37 -10.30 6.98 7.31
CA VAL A 37 -11.16 6.35 8.33
C VAL A 37 -11.62 7.38 9.36
N ASN A 38 -10.72 8.25 9.82
CA ASN A 38 -11.06 9.26 10.82
C ASN A 38 -11.95 10.36 10.23
N SER A 39 -11.69 10.80 8.99
CA SER A 39 -12.54 11.74 8.25
C SER A 39 -13.96 11.19 8.07
N GLN A 40 -14.11 9.91 7.70
CA GLN A 40 -15.43 9.30 7.55
C GLN A 40 -16.17 9.22 8.90
N ILE A 41 -15.49 8.78 9.97
CA ILE A 41 -16.06 8.74 11.32
C ILE A 41 -16.49 10.15 11.77
N GLY A 42 -15.68 11.17 11.48
CA GLY A 42 -15.99 12.57 11.78
C GLY A 42 -17.24 13.06 11.05
N ALA A 43 -17.34 12.78 9.74
CA ALA A 43 -18.50 13.13 8.92
C ALA A 43 -19.78 12.42 9.38
N ASP A 44 -19.71 11.11 9.66
CA ASP A 44 -20.85 10.34 10.16
C ASP A 44 -21.32 10.88 11.52
N CYS A 45 -20.39 11.20 12.41
CA CYS A 45 -20.72 11.80 13.70
C CYS A 45 -21.32 13.20 13.59
N GLN A 46 -20.84 14.02 12.65
CA GLN A 46 -21.41 15.34 12.37
C GLN A 46 -22.86 15.22 11.90
N ALA A 47 -23.12 14.34 10.93
CA ALA A 47 -24.47 14.09 10.41
C ALA A 47 -25.42 13.58 11.51
N LEU A 48 -24.96 12.68 12.37
CA LEU A 48 -25.76 12.19 13.49
C LEU A 48 -26.08 13.30 14.51
N ILE A 49 -25.12 14.17 14.84
CA ILE A 49 -25.34 15.32 15.74
C ILE A 49 -26.37 16.29 15.14
N GLU A 50 -26.31 16.55 13.83
CA GLU A 50 -27.29 17.39 13.14
C GLU A 50 -28.69 16.78 13.19
N MET A 51 -28.82 15.48 12.96
CA MET A 51 -30.10 14.76 13.12
C MET A 51 -30.61 14.75 14.56
N ASN A 52 -29.71 14.84 15.55
CA ASN A 52 -30.04 14.88 16.97
C ASN A 52 -30.18 16.32 17.51
N GLY A 53 -30.46 17.30 16.65
CA GLY A 53 -30.71 18.69 17.05
C GLY A 53 -29.49 19.38 17.67
N GLY A 54 -28.27 19.00 17.27
CA GLY A 54 -27.02 19.55 17.80
C GLY A 54 -26.55 18.94 19.12
N GLN A 55 -27.27 17.95 19.66
CA GLN A 55 -26.86 17.28 20.90
C GLN A 55 -25.76 16.25 20.65
N HIS A 56 -24.75 16.30 21.51
CA HIS A 56 -23.60 15.39 21.47
C HIS A 56 -24.03 13.92 21.64
N ILE A 57 -23.52 13.07 20.75
CA ILE A 57 -23.82 11.62 20.73
C ILE A 57 -22.71 10.86 21.44
N LYS A 58 -23.07 10.02 22.43
CA LYS A 58 -22.11 9.28 23.27
C LYS A 58 -21.25 8.33 22.44
N GLU A 59 -21.83 7.73 21.41
CA GLU A 59 -21.19 6.81 20.46
C GLU A 59 -20.05 7.48 19.70
N CYS A 60 -20.12 8.81 19.54
CA CYS A 60 -19.06 9.59 18.93
C CYS A 60 -17.89 9.89 19.89
N ALA A 61 -18.04 9.70 21.20
CA ALA A 61 -16.96 9.64 22.20
C ALA A 61 -15.84 10.72 22.10
N GLY A 62 -16.17 11.99 21.81
CA GLY A 62 -15.17 13.05 21.64
C GLY A 62 -14.46 13.07 20.27
N ARG A 63 -14.87 12.23 19.32
CA ARG A 63 -14.33 12.14 17.95
C ARG A 63 -15.00 13.11 16.97
N HIS A 64 -15.88 13.98 17.45
CA HIS A 64 -16.42 15.11 16.71
C HIS A 64 -15.47 16.30 16.85
N VAL A 65 -14.99 16.75 15.68
CA VAL A 65 -14.59 18.13 15.37
C VAL A 65 -13.78 18.84 16.45
N HIS A 66 -12.65 18.28 16.86
CA HIS A 66 -11.58 19.13 17.40
C HIS A 66 -10.94 19.86 16.20
N PRO A 67 -10.94 21.22 16.17
CA PRO A 67 -10.31 21.97 15.09
C PRO A 67 -8.84 21.55 14.93
N GLY A 68 -8.47 21.08 13.73
CA GLY A 68 -7.11 20.62 13.43
C GLY A 68 -6.85 19.13 13.65
N SER A 69 -7.88 18.33 13.93
CA SER A 69 -7.79 16.86 13.97
C SER A 69 -8.12 16.23 12.61
N SER A 70 -7.66 15.00 12.39
CA SER A 70 -8.01 14.22 11.19
C SER A 70 -9.51 13.93 11.05
N TYR A 71 -10.27 14.03 12.14
CA TYR A 71 -11.72 13.88 12.17
C TYR A 71 -12.46 15.14 11.70
N SER A 72 -11.81 16.31 11.68
CA SER A 72 -12.37 17.55 11.11
C SER A 72 -12.02 17.79 9.65
N ASN A 73 -11.17 16.94 9.05
CA ASN A 73 -10.71 17.11 7.68
C ASN A 73 -11.64 16.41 6.69
N ASP A 74 -11.93 17.09 5.58
CA ASP A 74 -12.59 16.48 4.43
C ASP A 74 -11.72 15.36 3.81
N LEU A 75 -12.38 14.45 3.08
CA LEU A 75 -11.69 13.42 2.31
C LEU A 75 -10.72 14.04 1.30
N SER A 76 -9.43 13.73 1.47
CA SER A 76 -8.37 14.19 0.57
C SER A 76 -8.54 13.60 -0.85
N ASN A 77 -7.92 14.24 -1.84
CA ASN A 77 -7.88 13.70 -3.20
C ASN A 77 -7.25 12.30 -3.24
N ILE A 78 -6.33 11.98 -2.32
CA ILE A 78 -5.76 10.63 -2.19
C ILE A 78 -6.82 9.64 -1.72
N ALA A 79 -7.61 9.99 -0.70
CA ALA A 79 -8.71 9.15 -0.23
C ALA A 79 -9.75 8.91 -1.34
N ARG A 80 -10.08 9.94 -2.13
CA ARG A 80 -10.99 9.82 -3.28
C ARG A 80 -10.42 8.95 -4.40
N LEU A 81 -9.12 9.09 -4.71
CA LEU A 81 -8.46 8.29 -5.74
C LEU A 81 -8.39 6.80 -5.36
N VAL A 82 -8.17 6.49 -4.08
CA VAL A 82 -8.24 5.10 -3.58
C VAL A 82 -9.61 4.48 -3.86
N ASP A 83 -10.68 5.24 -3.61
CA ASP A 83 -12.06 4.75 -3.75
C ASP A 83 -12.48 4.53 -5.20
N LEU A 84 -11.87 5.29 -6.12
CA LEU A 84 -12.06 5.11 -7.56
C LEU A 84 -11.15 4.03 -8.16
N TYR A 85 -10.11 3.61 -7.43
CA TYR A 85 -9.16 2.62 -7.95
C TYR A 85 -9.78 1.21 -7.91
N ARG A 86 -9.67 0.48 -9.03
CA ARG A 86 -10.24 -0.87 -9.16
C ARG A 86 -9.69 -1.79 -8.06
N LEU A 87 -10.58 -2.46 -7.35
CA LEU A 87 -10.26 -3.60 -6.49
C LEU A 87 -10.78 -4.87 -7.16
N GLN A 88 -9.86 -5.75 -7.51
CA GLN A 88 -10.15 -7.03 -8.14
C GLN A 88 -9.13 -8.05 -7.68
N ARG A 89 -9.57 -8.97 -6.83
CA ARG A 89 -8.71 -9.99 -6.22
C ARG A 89 -8.45 -11.19 -7.12
N VAL A 90 -9.47 -11.57 -7.88
CA VAL A 90 -9.43 -12.71 -8.79
C VAL A 90 -9.01 -12.24 -10.17
N ALA A 91 -8.10 -12.99 -10.79
CA ALA A 91 -7.55 -12.69 -12.09
C ALA A 91 -8.65 -12.75 -13.16
N GLU A 92 -8.84 -11.63 -13.84
CA GLU A 92 -9.79 -11.51 -14.94
C GLU A 92 -9.04 -11.04 -16.18
N ASN A 93 -9.50 -11.47 -17.35
CA ASN A 93 -8.90 -11.04 -18.61
C ASN A 93 -9.32 -9.60 -18.89
N ASP A 94 -8.33 -8.70 -18.87
CA ASP A 94 -8.45 -7.37 -19.44
C ASP A 94 -8.05 -7.46 -20.92
N SER A 95 -8.35 -6.45 -21.75
CA SER A 95 -7.96 -6.44 -23.18
C SER A 95 -6.45 -6.56 -23.41
N ALA A 96 -5.64 -6.47 -22.35
CA ALA A 96 -4.19 -6.60 -22.33
C ALA A 96 -3.69 -7.84 -21.52
N GLY A 97 -4.55 -8.81 -21.23
CA GLY A 97 -4.21 -10.06 -20.54
C GLY A 97 -4.79 -10.18 -19.12
N LEU A 98 -4.45 -11.28 -18.42
CA LEU A 98 -4.96 -11.56 -17.09
C LEU A 98 -4.38 -10.62 -16.04
N LYS A 99 -5.25 -9.94 -15.30
CA LYS A 99 -4.86 -8.93 -14.31
C LYS A 99 -5.61 -9.06 -12.99
N VAL A 100 -4.95 -8.60 -11.94
CA VAL A 100 -5.55 -8.29 -10.64
C VAL A 100 -5.23 -6.85 -10.26
N TYR A 101 -6.13 -6.24 -9.48
CA TYR A 101 -6.01 -4.84 -9.09
C TYR A 101 -6.19 -4.68 -7.58
N TYR A 102 -5.29 -3.96 -6.93
CA TYR A 102 -5.40 -3.71 -5.50
C TYR A 102 -5.00 -2.27 -5.16
N PRO A 103 -5.88 -1.51 -4.48
CA PRO A 103 -5.49 -0.26 -3.84
C PRO A 103 -4.91 -0.51 -2.44
N ILE A 104 -3.77 0.10 -2.17
CA ILE A 104 -3.11 0.15 -0.87
C ILE A 104 -3.12 1.59 -0.38
N TYR A 105 -3.90 1.87 0.65
CA TYR A 105 -3.91 3.16 1.31
C TYR A 105 -2.96 3.21 2.51
N VAL A 106 -2.18 4.29 2.58
CA VAL A 106 -1.28 4.63 3.67
C VAL A 106 -1.68 6.00 4.22
N SER A 107 -2.17 6.02 5.46
CA SER A 107 -2.61 7.24 6.12
C SER A 107 -1.48 8.26 6.28
N GLY A 108 -1.86 9.52 6.46
CA GLY A 108 -0.95 10.62 6.70
C GLY A 108 -0.03 10.45 7.89
N ALA A 109 1.13 11.10 7.84
CA ALA A 109 1.97 11.28 9.04
C ALA A 109 1.16 11.98 10.15
N GLY A 110 1.34 11.55 11.40
CA GLY A 110 0.65 12.08 12.58
C GLY A 110 -0.72 11.47 12.88
N THR A 111 -1.23 10.52 12.07
CA THR A 111 -2.54 9.88 12.29
C THR A 111 -2.42 8.36 12.41
N THR A 112 -3.32 7.77 13.23
CA THR A 112 -3.56 6.33 13.32
C THR A 112 -5.05 6.09 13.08
N SER A 113 -5.39 5.15 12.18
CA SER A 113 -6.80 4.88 11.84
C SER A 113 -7.58 4.34 13.03
N GLY A 114 -8.70 4.98 13.39
CA GLY A 114 -9.53 4.61 14.53
C GLY A 114 -8.95 4.97 15.91
N GLY A 115 -7.72 5.49 15.95
CA GLY A 115 -7.05 5.96 17.15
C GLY A 115 -7.16 7.48 17.34
N ARG A 116 -6.72 7.97 18.51
CA ARG A 116 -6.49 9.41 18.70
C ARG A 116 -5.31 9.85 17.84
N ASP A 117 -5.40 11.02 17.24
CA ASP A 117 -4.27 11.61 16.53
C ASP A 117 -3.11 11.85 17.48
N SER A 118 -1.89 11.61 17.00
CA SER A 118 -0.69 11.74 17.83
C SER A 118 -0.36 13.22 17.96
N VAL A 119 -0.93 13.87 18.99
CA VAL A 119 -0.59 15.24 19.35
C VAL A 119 0.78 15.22 20.03
N TRP A 120 1.82 15.44 19.21
CA TRP A 120 3.20 15.70 19.63
C TRP A 120 3.95 14.51 20.29
N PRO A 121 5.20 14.18 19.86
CA PRO A 121 6.09 14.94 18.98
C PRO A 121 6.05 14.51 17.49
N GLY A 122 5.16 13.57 17.10
CA GLY A 122 5.11 12.97 15.76
C GLY A 122 4.62 13.87 14.60
N GLN A 123 4.18 15.09 14.88
CA GLN A 123 3.71 16.07 13.88
C GLN A 123 4.82 17.04 13.41
N SER A 124 5.84 17.31 14.23
CA SER A 124 6.87 18.33 13.94
C SER A 124 8.27 17.78 13.64
N PHE A 125 8.57 16.53 14.04
CA PHE A 125 9.83 15.90 13.69
C PHE A 125 9.56 14.82 12.65
N GLY A 126 10.13 14.94 11.45
CA GLY A 126 10.18 13.86 10.45
C GLY A 126 10.96 12.61 10.90
N ARG A 127 11.15 12.44 12.21
CA ARG A 127 11.85 11.38 12.92
C ARG A 127 10.93 10.90 14.05
N GLY A 128 10.17 9.84 13.75
CA GLY A 128 9.23 9.20 14.68
C GLY A 128 8.45 8.10 13.95
N THR A 129 7.70 7.28 14.71
CA THR A 129 6.87 6.14 14.25
C THR A 129 5.86 6.49 13.13
N THR A 130 5.61 7.78 12.90
CA THR A 130 4.70 8.31 11.89
C THR A 130 5.40 9.06 10.74
N GLY A 131 6.74 9.05 10.69
CA GLY A 131 7.54 9.74 9.67
C GLY A 131 7.49 9.08 8.29
N VAL A 132 8.05 9.77 7.28
CA VAL A 132 8.05 9.34 5.86
C VAL A 132 8.58 7.91 5.70
N ILE A 133 9.66 7.55 6.39
CA ILE A 133 10.27 6.21 6.33
C ILE A 133 9.30 5.14 6.83
N CYS A 134 8.73 5.29 8.04
CA CYS A 134 7.77 4.31 8.57
C CYS A 134 6.51 4.17 7.70
N LYS A 135 6.08 5.25 7.01
CA LYS A 135 4.97 5.16 6.04
C LYS A 135 5.34 4.32 4.82
N VAL A 136 6.56 4.45 4.31
CA VAL A 136 7.08 3.60 3.22
C VAL A 136 7.22 2.15 3.67
N GLU A 137 7.77 1.89 4.85
CA GLU A 137 7.84 0.52 5.41
C GLU A 137 6.44 -0.10 5.58
N ASN A 138 5.46 0.68 6.04
CA ASN A 138 4.08 0.22 6.13
C ASN A 138 3.48 -0.09 4.75
N ALA A 139 3.80 0.71 3.73
CA ALA A 139 3.39 0.43 2.36
C ALA A 139 3.95 -0.92 1.87
N PHE A 140 5.23 -1.19 2.12
CA PHE A 140 5.85 -2.48 1.78
C PHE A 140 5.24 -3.65 2.56
N ARG A 141 4.94 -3.50 3.84
CA ARG A 141 4.25 -4.53 4.64
C ARG A 141 2.85 -4.85 4.11
N LYS A 142 2.10 -3.82 3.71
CA LYS A 142 0.79 -4.00 3.08
C LYS A 142 0.91 -4.67 1.71
N LEU A 143 1.89 -4.27 0.91
CA LEU A 143 2.19 -4.89 -0.39
C LEU A 143 2.54 -6.37 -0.23
N GLU A 144 3.40 -6.70 0.74
CA GLU A 144 3.73 -8.08 1.10
C GLU A 144 2.48 -8.89 1.44
N THR A 145 1.55 -8.32 2.23
CA THR A 145 0.29 -8.98 2.60
C THR A 145 -0.55 -9.30 1.36
N VAL A 146 -0.67 -8.34 0.43
CA VAL A 146 -1.40 -8.53 -0.84
C VAL A 146 -0.74 -9.62 -1.69
N LEU A 147 0.59 -9.57 -1.89
CA LEU A 147 1.30 -10.54 -2.73
C LEU A 147 1.29 -11.95 -2.13
N LYS A 148 1.28 -12.08 -0.81
CA LYS A 148 1.16 -13.38 -0.12
C LYS A 148 -0.25 -13.95 -0.14
N ALA A 149 -1.26 -13.09 -0.26
CA ALA A 149 -2.66 -13.52 -0.40
C ALA A 149 -3.00 -13.92 -1.84
N PHE A 150 -2.27 -13.40 -2.84
CA PHE A 150 -2.52 -13.66 -4.25
C PHE A 150 -2.71 -15.16 -4.62
N PRO A 151 -1.86 -16.11 -4.15
CA PRO A 151 -2.05 -17.52 -4.47
C PRO A 151 -3.30 -18.16 -3.86
N HIS A 152 -3.87 -17.56 -2.82
CA HIS A 152 -5.13 -18.02 -2.22
C HIS A 152 -6.32 -17.61 -3.10
N ASP A 153 -6.32 -16.36 -3.56
CA ASP A 153 -7.36 -15.83 -4.45
C ASP A 153 -7.23 -16.40 -5.88
N ASN A 154 -6.04 -16.86 -6.27
CA ASN A 154 -5.68 -17.29 -7.63
C ASN A 154 -4.81 -18.58 -7.62
N PRO A 155 -5.37 -19.74 -7.25
CA PRO A 155 -4.59 -20.96 -6.99
C PRO A 155 -3.85 -21.51 -8.21
N ASP A 156 -4.39 -21.32 -9.41
CA ASP A 156 -3.82 -21.82 -10.67
C ASP A 156 -2.97 -20.78 -11.41
N CYS A 157 -2.62 -19.68 -10.72
CA CYS A 157 -1.92 -18.55 -11.31
C CYS A 157 -0.53 -18.32 -10.69
N VAL A 158 0.34 -17.69 -11.48
CA VAL A 158 1.63 -17.13 -11.06
C VAL A 158 1.73 -15.68 -11.48
N LEU A 159 2.48 -14.90 -10.70
CA LEU A 159 2.76 -13.52 -11.00
C LEU A 159 3.82 -13.40 -12.10
N GLU A 160 3.44 -12.85 -13.25
CA GLU A 160 4.36 -12.56 -14.35
C GLU A 160 4.91 -11.14 -14.27
N ALA A 161 4.09 -10.19 -13.88
CA ALA A 161 4.51 -8.81 -13.70
C ALA A 161 3.81 -8.13 -12.51
N LEU A 162 4.51 -7.17 -11.93
CA LEU A 162 4.05 -6.28 -10.88
C LEU A 162 4.12 -4.84 -11.39
N GLU A 163 2.95 -4.28 -11.69
CA GLU A 163 2.79 -2.88 -12.08
C GLU A 163 2.39 -2.05 -10.86
N LEU A 164 3.08 -0.93 -10.64
CA LEU A 164 2.89 -0.09 -9.48
C LEU A 164 2.49 1.32 -9.93
N ASP A 165 1.31 1.77 -9.48
CA ASP A 165 0.90 3.16 -9.56
C ASP A 165 1.08 3.80 -8.18
N VAL A 166 1.84 4.88 -8.05
CA VAL A 166 2.16 5.50 -6.76
C VAL A 166 1.63 6.92 -6.71
N PHE A 167 0.79 7.21 -5.72
CA PHE A 167 0.21 8.54 -5.53
C PHE A 167 0.56 9.09 -4.16
N GLY A 168 0.77 10.40 -4.08
CA GLY A 168 0.95 11.04 -2.78
C GLY A 168 0.58 12.52 -2.75
N PHE A 169 0.10 12.98 -1.60
CA PHE A 169 -0.24 14.39 -1.35
C PHE A 169 0.62 14.99 -0.23
N SER A 170 1.13 16.21 -0.40
CA SER A 170 1.96 16.90 0.61
C SER A 170 3.13 16.03 1.11
N ARG A 171 3.22 15.72 2.41
CA ARG A 171 4.23 14.80 2.94
C ARG A 171 4.07 13.35 2.46
N GLY A 172 2.85 12.95 2.10
CA GLY A 172 2.59 11.69 1.43
C GLY A 172 3.29 11.62 0.07
N ALA A 173 3.44 12.74 -0.63
CA ALA A 173 4.16 12.80 -1.89
C ALA A 173 5.69 12.60 -1.71
N ALA A 174 6.27 13.05 -0.59
CA ALA A 174 7.64 12.69 -0.24
C ALA A 174 7.78 11.18 0.03
N SER A 175 6.78 10.57 0.66
CA SER A 175 6.72 9.10 0.86
C SER A 175 6.59 8.35 -0.45
N ALA A 176 5.76 8.84 -1.38
CA ALA A 176 5.62 8.29 -2.73
C ALA A 176 6.96 8.30 -3.49
N ARG A 177 7.70 9.42 -3.47
CA ARG A 177 9.05 9.51 -4.06
C ARG A 177 10.03 8.56 -3.39
N HIS A 178 10.00 8.47 -2.06
CA HIS A 178 10.89 7.59 -1.31
C HIS A 178 10.62 6.11 -1.64
N LEU A 179 9.35 5.70 -1.68
CA LEU A 179 8.95 4.35 -2.11
C LEU A 179 9.40 4.05 -3.54
N ALA A 180 9.21 4.99 -4.48
CA ALA A 180 9.69 4.84 -5.85
C ALA A 180 11.21 4.62 -5.89
N ASN A 181 11.98 5.40 -5.14
CA ASN A 181 13.43 5.22 -5.02
C ASN A 181 13.80 3.86 -4.42
N GLU A 182 13.10 3.39 -3.39
CA GLU A 182 13.33 2.05 -2.82
C GLU A 182 13.05 0.93 -3.83
N ILE A 183 12.03 1.08 -4.68
CA ILE A 183 11.74 0.12 -5.76
C ILE A 183 12.85 0.15 -6.82
N LEU A 184 13.33 1.34 -7.19
CA LEU A 184 14.39 1.51 -8.18
C LEU A 184 15.76 0.97 -7.73
N LYS A 185 15.96 0.70 -6.45
CA LYS A 185 17.13 -0.05 -5.94
C LYS A 185 17.09 -1.53 -6.30
N GLN A 186 15.97 -2.04 -6.81
CA GLN A 186 15.80 -3.42 -7.26
C GLN A 186 16.21 -4.42 -6.18
N ARG A 187 17.27 -5.21 -6.43
CA ARG A 187 17.80 -6.23 -5.52
C ARG A 187 18.32 -5.69 -4.18
N ALA A 188 18.66 -4.40 -4.11
CA ALA A 188 19.07 -3.74 -2.88
C ALA A 188 17.92 -2.98 -2.18
N GLY A 189 16.72 -3.01 -2.77
CA GLY A 189 15.54 -2.33 -2.26
C GLY A 189 14.70 -3.18 -1.32
N MET A 190 13.75 -2.53 -0.64
CA MET A 190 12.85 -3.18 0.32
C MET A 190 11.86 -4.18 -0.32
N LEU A 191 11.65 -4.10 -1.65
CA LEU A 191 10.76 -5.01 -2.37
C LEU A 191 11.37 -6.41 -2.58
N GLU A 192 12.69 -6.49 -2.72
CA GLU A 192 13.36 -7.76 -3.07
C GLU A 192 13.10 -8.88 -2.05
N PRO A 193 13.24 -8.66 -0.72
CA PRO A 193 12.95 -9.71 0.27
C PRO A 193 11.50 -10.20 0.23
N ILE A 194 10.56 -9.34 -0.16
CA ILE A 194 9.14 -9.70 -0.30
C ILE A 194 8.95 -10.63 -1.49
N LEU A 195 9.54 -10.28 -2.64
CA LEU A 195 9.47 -11.08 -3.88
C LEU A 195 10.15 -12.45 -3.71
N GLN A 196 11.24 -12.52 -2.94
CA GLN A 196 11.94 -13.77 -2.65
C GLN A 196 11.21 -14.66 -1.61
N SER A 197 10.12 -14.18 -1.01
CA SER A 197 9.35 -14.98 -0.05
C SER A 197 8.71 -16.18 -0.75
N ARG A 198 8.88 -17.39 -0.20
CA ARG A 198 8.25 -18.62 -0.71
C ARG A 198 6.71 -18.57 -0.76
N LYS A 199 6.10 -17.60 -0.06
CA LYS A 199 4.65 -17.40 -0.05
C LYS A 199 4.16 -16.58 -1.26
N VAL A 200 5.07 -15.96 -2.02
CA VAL A 200 4.75 -15.23 -3.25
C VAL A 200 5.04 -16.16 -4.43
N ARG A 201 4.03 -16.45 -5.26
CA ARG A 201 4.19 -17.32 -6.44
C ARG A 201 4.57 -16.49 -7.66
N LEU A 202 5.86 -16.42 -7.94
CA LEU A 202 6.40 -15.76 -9.12
C LEU A 202 6.52 -16.75 -10.29
N SER A 203 6.35 -16.25 -11.51
CA SER A 203 6.65 -17.03 -12.72
C SER A 203 8.16 -17.27 -12.86
N GLU A 204 8.54 -18.30 -13.62
CA GLU A 204 9.96 -18.64 -13.86
C GLU A 204 10.77 -17.53 -14.55
N HIS A 205 10.09 -16.63 -15.27
CA HIS A 205 10.73 -15.51 -15.97
C HIS A 205 10.64 -14.20 -15.19
N PHE A 206 10.06 -14.20 -13.99
CA PHE A 206 9.94 -13.00 -13.18
C PHE A 206 11.32 -12.53 -12.75
N SER A 207 11.76 -11.37 -13.25
CA SER A 207 13.02 -10.77 -12.85
C SER A 207 13.06 -9.27 -13.09
N TRP A 208 13.92 -8.57 -12.34
CA TRP A 208 14.21 -7.15 -12.59
C TRP A 208 14.74 -6.90 -14.00
N ARG A 209 15.56 -7.81 -14.55
CA ARG A 209 16.14 -7.69 -15.90
C ARG A 209 15.09 -7.78 -17.00
N ASN A 210 14.04 -8.58 -16.78
CA ASN A 210 12.95 -8.73 -17.73
C ASN A 210 11.88 -7.62 -17.60
N GLY A 211 12.10 -6.64 -16.72
CA GLY A 211 11.12 -5.58 -16.47
C GLY A 211 9.84 -6.11 -15.83
N SER A 212 9.91 -7.20 -15.06
CA SER A 212 8.75 -7.77 -14.38
C SER A 212 8.21 -6.88 -13.25
N VAL A 213 8.96 -5.86 -12.80
CA VAL A 213 8.49 -4.83 -11.87
C VAL A 213 8.53 -3.49 -12.58
N GLN A 214 7.40 -2.78 -12.63
CA GLN A 214 7.27 -1.53 -13.38
C GLN A 214 6.56 -0.46 -12.54
N LEU A 215 7.14 0.73 -12.45
CA LEU A 215 6.44 1.92 -12.01
C LEU A 215 5.70 2.51 -13.21
N LYS A 216 4.36 2.52 -13.19
CA LYS A 216 3.54 2.96 -14.33
C LYS A 216 3.12 4.42 -14.21
N VAL A 217 2.67 4.82 -13.02
CA VAL A 217 2.20 6.18 -12.74
C VAL A 217 2.81 6.65 -11.43
N ILE A 218 3.29 7.90 -11.40
CA ILE A 218 3.67 8.58 -10.16
C ILE A 218 2.89 9.91 -10.10
N GLY A 219 1.79 9.92 -9.34
CA GLY A 219 0.92 11.09 -9.19
C GLY A 219 1.22 11.85 -7.90
N LEU A 220 1.91 12.98 -8.00
CA LEU A 220 2.30 13.80 -6.86
C LEU A 220 1.44 15.08 -6.80
N PHE A 221 0.79 15.31 -5.67
CA PHE A 221 -0.06 16.47 -5.42
C PHE A 221 0.58 17.36 -4.36
N ASP A 222 0.75 18.65 -4.68
CA ASP A 222 1.24 19.71 -3.79
C ASP A 222 2.37 19.25 -2.85
N THR A 223 3.52 18.89 -3.43
CA THR A 223 4.64 18.32 -2.69
C THR A 223 5.31 19.35 -1.78
N VAL A 224 4.78 19.51 -0.57
CA VAL A 224 5.47 20.24 0.50
C VAL A 224 6.54 19.33 1.09
N ALA A 225 7.74 19.38 0.52
CA ALA A 225 8.94 18.92 1.19
C ALA A 225 9.33 19.97 2.25
N ALA A 226 8.53 20.09 3.32
CA ALA A 226 8.94 20.89 4.46
C ALA A 226 10.05 20.15 5.21
N ILE A 227 11.27 20.24 4.67
CA ILE A 227 12.47 20.35 5.48
C ILE A 227 12.38 21.77 6.04
N GLY A 228 11.89 21.91 7.27
CA GLY A 228 12.17 23.12 8.04
C GLY A 228 13.69 23.29 8.04
N SER A 229 14.16 24.35 7.39
CA SER A 229 15.57 24.71 7.31
C SER A 229 16.18 24.76 8.72
N PHE A 230 16.94 23.72 9.09
CA PHE A 230 18.00 23.87 10.08
C PHE A 230 19.30 24.06 9.30
N ARG A 231 19.68 25.33 9.15
CA ARG A 231 21.08 25.69 9.00
C ARG A 231 21.83 25.04 10.18
N ASP A 232 22.83 24.26 9.82
CA ASP A 232 23.88 23.70 10.67
C ASP A 232 23.47 22.71 11.77
N MET A 233 23.60 21.42 11.48
CA MET A 233 24.74 20.62 11.94
C MET A 233 24.56 19.16 11.52
N GLY A 234 25.29 18.78 10.47
CA GLY A 234 25.46 17.41 10.05
C GLY A 234 26.00 16.55 11.20
N ASN A 235 25.15 15.67 11.70
CA ASN A 235 25.58 14.49 12.45
C ASN A 235 24.71 13.31 12.04
N THR A 236 25.27 12.45 11.19
CA THR A 236 24.68 11.19 10.70
C THR A 236 25.14 10.00 11.55
N ARG A 237 25.19 10.15 12.87
CA ARG A 237 25.53 9.04 13.77
C ARG A 237 24.29 8.52 14.48
N ASP A 238 24.01 7.26 14.16
CA ASP A 238 23.14 6.27 14.79
C ASP A 238 22.01 6.76 15.70
N ALA A 239 20.79 6.57 15.18
CA ALA A 239 19.69 6.14 16.03
C ALA A 239 18.93 5.05 15.25
N THR A 240 18.91 3.84 15.80
CA THR A 240 18.07 2.75 15.31
C THR A 240 16.61 3.20 15.41
N ILE A 241 16.02 3.64 14.30
CA ILE A 241 14.59 3.98 14.24
C ILE A 241 13.83 2.66 14.12
N ARG A 242 13.33 2.12 15.22
CA ARG A 242 12.34 1.03 15.20
C ARG A 242 10.96 1.63 14.96
N CYS A 243 10.36 1.34 13.82
CA CYS A 243 8.93 1.52 13.63
C CYS A 243 8.22 0.41 14.43
N VAL A 244 7.51 0.78 15.50
CA VAL A 244 6.67 -0.12 16.31
C VAL A 244 5.33 -0.33 15.61
#